data_AF-A0A1Q8ZAP9-F1
#
_entry.id   AF-A0A1Q8ZAP9-F1
#
_cell.length_a   1.000
_cell.length_b   1.000
_cell.length_c   1.000
_cell.angle_alpha   90.00
_cell.angle_beta   90.00
_cell.angle_gamma   90.00
#
_symmetry.space_group_name_H-M   'P 1'
#
loop_
_entity.id
_entity.type
_entity.pdbx_description
1 polymer ?
#
loop_
_entity_poly.entity_id
_entity_poly.type
_entity_poly.pdbx_seq_one_letter_code
_entity_poly.pdbx_strand_id
1 'polypeptide(L)'
;MVQLTSSPDSLQPSTSQIAPQSVAPLVEPESSEPASTWVGLKVFTSTFVTIFLAELGDKTQITTLLMSAESHQPWLVFLGAGTALVTASLFGVLLGQWIASRLSPRTLETTAGIVLLLVSLLLLGDVVRG
;
A
#
# COMPACT_ATOMS: atom_id res chain seq x y z
N MET A 1 -53.21 -30.30 -65.43
CA MET A 1 -54.26 -29.36 -64.97
C MET A 1 -54.10 -29.27 -63.45
N VAL A 2 -53.09 -28.52 -62.98
CA VAL A 2 -53.21 -27.16 -62.41
C VAL A 2 -54.29 -27.05 -61.33
N GLN A 3 -53.84 -26.96 -60.07
CA GLN A 3 -54.09 -25.88 -59.10
C GLN A 3 -53.19 -26.20 -57.88
N LEU A 4 -52.04 -25.58 -57.64
CA LEU A 4 -51.85 -24.20 -57.15
C LEU A 4 -52.94 -23.79 -56.14
N THR A 5 -52.76 -24.19 -54.89
CA THR A 5 -53.26 -23.40 -53.75
C THR A 5 -52.09 -23.11 -52.82
N SER A 6 -51.58 -21.89 -52.97
CA SER A 6 -50.67 -21.22 -52.06
C SER A 6 -51.43 -20.85 -50.79
N SER A 7 -50.99 -21.34 -49.64
CA SER A 7 -51.24 -20.68 -48.36
C SER A 7 -49.92 -20.04 -47.89
N PRO A 8 -49.92 -18.73 -47.58
CA PRO A 8 -48.72 -17.97 -47.28
C PRO A 8 -48.38 -18.02 -45.78
N ASP A 9 -47.08 -18.01 -45.53
CA ASP A 9 -46.42 -17.28 -44.44
C ASP A 9 -46.76 -17.67 -42.99
N SER A 10 -45.83 -18.42 -42.40
CA SER A 10 -45.43 -18.15 -41.02
C SER A 10 -43.93 -18.35 -40.93
N LEU A 11 -43.18 -17.28 -41.14
CA LEU A 11 -41.87 -17.06 -40.53
C LEU A 11 -41.82 -17.70 -39.14
N GLN A 12 -41.05 -18.77 -38.98
CA GLN A 12 -40.28 -19.00 -37.76
C GLN A 12 -39.06 -19.85 -38.09
N PRO A 13 -37.88 -19.40 -37.63
CA PRO A 13 -36.61 -19.99 -38.00
C PRO A 13 -36.54 -21.40 -37.44
N SER A 14 -36.01 -22.35 -38.20
CA SER A 14 -35.43 -23.56 -37.65
C SER A 14 -34.33 -23.13 -36.70
N THR A 15 -34.76 -22.92 -35.46
CA THR A 15 -33.95 -22.77 -34.26
C THR A 15 -33.42 -24.18 -34.00
N SER A 16 -32.55 -24.63 -34.91
CA SER A 16 -31.67 -25.77 -34.69
C SER A 16 -30.69 -25.29 -33.65
N GLN A 17 -31.13 -25.39 -32.39
CA GLN A 17 -30.35 -25.56 -31.19
C GLN A 17 -28.88 -25.27 -31.40
N ILE A 18 -28.52 -23.98 -31.31
CA ILE A 18 -27.25 -23.64 -30.68
C ILE A 18 -27.46 -24.17 -29.27
N ALA A 19 -27.03 -25.41 -29.03
CA ALA A 19 -26.81 -25.88 -27.68
C ALA A 19 -26.07 -24.74 -26.98
N PRO A 20 -26.45 -24.33 -25.76
CA PRO A 20 -25.51 -23.59 -24.96
C PRO A 20 -24.28 -24.49 -24.88
N GLN A 21 -23.27 -24.17 -25.70
CA GLN A 21 -21.90 -24.45 -25.36
C GLN A 21 -21.82 -23.84 -23.97
N SER A 22 -21.96 -24.70 -22.97
CA SER A 22 -21.57 -24.41 -21.62
C SER A 22 -20.07 -24.20 -21.73
N VAL A 23 -19.70 -23.02 -22.24
CA VAL A 23 -18.46 -22.36 -21.90
C VAL A 23 -18.66 -22.09 -20.42
N ALA A 24 -18.47 -23.14 -19.62
CA ALA A 24 -17.91 -22.98 -18.31
C ALA A 24 -16.76 -22.00 -18.55
N PRO A 25 -16.74 -20.84 -17.87
CA PRO A 25 -15.55 -20.02 -17.90
C PRO A 25 -14.42 -21.00 -17.62
N LEU A 26 -13.47 -21.11 -18.55
CA LEU A 26 -12.20 -21.71 -18.24
C LEU A 26 -11.60 -20.76 -17.22
N VAL A 27 -12.04 -20.89 -15.97
CA VAL A 27 -11.24 -20.57 -14.81
C VAL A 27 -10.13 -21.58 -14.97
N GLU A 28 -9.12 -21.18 -15.74
CA GLU A 28 -7.80 -21.78 -15.67
C GLU A 28 -7.55 -21.95 -14.17
N PRO A 29 -7.16 -23.13 -13.70
CA PRO A 29 -6.82 -23.28 -12.29
C PRO A 29 -5.82 -22.17 -12.02
N GLU A 30 -6.20 -21.21 -11.17
CA GLU A 30 -5.27 -20.23 -10.63
C GLU A 30 -4.21 -21.09 -9.98
N SER A 31 -3.14 -21.34 -10.72
CA SER A 31 -1.99 -22.08 -10.26
C SER A 31 -1.52 -21.25 -9.09
N SER A 32 -1.80 -21.75 -7.88
CA SER A 32 -1.27 -21.23 -6.64
C SER A 32 0.25 -21.33 -6.75
N GLU A 33 0.86 -20.33 -7.38
CA GLU A 33 2.29 -20.12 -7.45
C GLU A 33 2.74 -20.16 -5.99
N PRO A 34 3.51 -21.17 -5.56
CA PRO A 34 3.99 -21.20 -4.19
C PRO A 34 4.71 -19.87 -3.98
N ALA A 35 4.21 -19.05 -3.05
CA ALA A 35 4.69 -17.68 -2.81
C ALA A 35 6.21 -17.69 -2.84
N SER A 36 6.76 -17.30 -3.99
CA SER A 36 8.14 -17.69 -4.28
C SER A 36 9.01 -16.93 -3.30
N THR A 37 9.94 -17.61 -2.63
CA THR A 37 10.89 -16.97 -1.71
C THR A 37 11.57 -15.76 -2.36
N TRP A 38 11.71 -15.80 -3.69
CA TRP A 38 12.18 -14.72 -4.54
C TRP A 38 11.29 -13.47 -4.53
N VAL A 39 9.96 -13.60 -4.54
CA VAL A 39 9.04 -12.46 -4.40
C VAL A 39 9.14 -11.87 -3.00
N GLY A 40 9.15 -12.71 -1.96
CA GLY A 40 9.30 -12.24 -0.57
C GLY A 40 10.63 -11.50 -0.36
N LEU A 41 11.73 -12.05 -0.85
CA LEU A 41 13.06 -11.44 -0.77
C LEU A 41 13.16 -10.15 -1.59
N LYS A 42 12.53 -10.09 -2.77
CA LYS A 42 12.45 -8.85 -3.59
C LYS A 42 11.69 -7.74 -2.87
N VAL A 43 10.52 -8.04 -2.31
CA VAL A 43 9.72 -7.06 -1.57
C VAL A 43 10.45 -6.60 -0.30
N PHE A 44 11.04 -7.53 0.46
CA PHE A 44 11.86 -7.20 1.63
C PHE A 44 13.02 -6.29 1.26
N THR A 45 13.81 -6.66 0.26
CA THR A 45 15.01 -5.90 -0.14
C THR A 45 14.62 -4.53 -0.68
N SER A 46 13.60 -4.43 -1.52
CA SER A 46 13.12 -3.15 -2.06
C SER A 46 12.61 -2.22 -0.95
N THR A 47 11.80 -2.75 -0.03
CA THR A 47 11.27 -1.98 1.09
C THR A 47 12.38 -1.58 2.05
N PHE A 48 13.28 -2.50 2.39
CA PHE A 48 14.43 -2.23 3.25
C PHE A 48 15.32 -1.14 2.66
N VAL A 49 15.74 -1.26 1.39
CA VAL A 49 16.62 -0.26 0.76
C VAL A 49 15.92 1.10 0.69
N THR A 50 14.64 1.13 0.31
CA THR A 50 13.89 2.39 0.20
C THR A 50 13.78 3.10 1.54
N ILE A 51 13.37 2.38 2.60
CA ILE A 51 13.23 2.94 3.94
C ILE A 51 14.61 3.26 4.52
N PHE A 52 15.59 2.38 4.37
CA PHE A 52 16.95 2.59 4.86
C PHE A 52 17.57 3.86 4.28
N LEU A 53 17.43 4.11 2.97
CA LEU A 53 17.91 5.34 2.34
C LEU A 53 17.12 6.57 2.81
N ALA A 54 15.81 6.45 2.98
CA ALA A 54 14.97 7.54 3.47
C ALA A 54 15.31 7.93 4.92
N GLU A 55 15.72 6.95 5.73
CA GLU A 55 16.07 7.13 7.14
C GLU A 55 17.57 7.38 7.36
N LEU A 56 18.44 7.14 6.37
CA LEU A 56 19.89 7.22 6.52
C LEU A 56 20.32 8.67 6.82
N GLY A 57 20.89 8.88 8.00
CA GLY A 57 21.34 10.22 8.40
C GLY A 57 20.23 11.11 8.95
N ASP A 58 19.12 10.53 9.42
CA ASP A 58 18.19 11.28 10.25
C ASP A 58 18.92 11.91 11.45
N LYS A 59 18.47 13.11 11.84
CA LYS A 59 19.03 13.86 12.97
C LYS A 59 19.00 13.05 14.26
N THR A 60 18.03 12.15 14.41
CA THR A 60 17.96 11.23 15.57
C THR A 60 19.12 10.24 15.58
N GLN A 61 19.60 9.78 14.42
CA GLN A 61 20.74 8.87 14.33
C GLN A 61 22.05 9.55 14.73
N ILE A 62 22.30 10.77 14.23
CA ILE A 62 23.48 11.57 14.62
C ILE A 62 23.43 11.88 16.13
N THR A 63 22.25 12.27 16.65
CA THR A 63 22.07 12.56 18.09
C THR A 63 22.35 11.32 18.94
N THR A 64 21.82 10.16 18.55
CA THR A 64 22.04 8.90 19.27
C THR A 64 23.50 8.47 19.20
N LEU A 65 24.16 8.64 18.04
CA LEU A 65 25.57 8.35 17.86
C LEU A 65 26.44 9.25 18.75
N LEU A 66 26.17 10.56 18.79
CA LEU A 66 26.88 11.52 19.64
C LEU A 66 26.68 11.20 21.13
N MET A 67 25.44 10.96 21.56
CA MET A 67 25.16 10.54 22.94
C MET A 67 25.86 9.23 23.30
N SER A 68 25.95 8.29 22.36
CA SER A 68 26.65 7.02 22.57
C SER A 68 28.17 7.22 22.65
N ALA A 69 28.73 8.11 21.82
CA ALA A 69 30.15 8.43 21.79
C ALA A 69 30.63 9.19 23.04
N GLU A 70 29.79 10.07 23.61
CA GLU A 70 30.09 10.78 24.87
C GLU A 70 29.78 9.96 26.12
N SER A 71 28.93 8.93 26.01
CA SER A 71 28.57 8.09 27.14
C SER A 71 29.68 7.10 27.48
N HIS A 72 30.02 7.02 28.77
CA HIS A 72 30.90 5.97 29.30
C HIS A 72 30.25 4.57 29.29
N GLN A 73 28.96 4.49 28.93
CA GLN A 73 28.16 3.26 28.88
C GLN A 73 27.27 3.25 27.61
N PRO A 74 27.81 2.87 26.44
CA PRO A 74 27.09 2.93 25.16
C PRO A 74 25.85 2.00 25.11
N TRP A 75 25.86 0.90 25.87
CA TRP A 75 24.69 0.02 25.97
C TRP A 75 23.49 0.61 26.68
N LEU A 76 23.69 1.50 27.65
CA LEU A 76 22.57 2.21 28.26
C LEU A 76 21.94 3.21 27.27
N VAL A 77 22.77 3.88 26.45
CA VAL A 77 22.27 4.79 25.41
C VAL A 77 21.49 4.04 24.35
N PHE A 78 22.00 2.90 23.89
CA PHE A 78 21.30 2.05 22.92
C PHE A 78 19.93 1.59 23.46
N LEU A 79 19.88 1.06 24.69
CA LEU A 79 18.62 0.62 25.29
C LEU A 79 17.67 1.78 25.56
N GLY A 80 18.18 2.93 26.01
CA GLY A 80 17.38 4.14 26.24
C GLY A 80 16.77 4.68 24.95
N ALA A 81 17.59 4.89 23.92
CA ALA A 81 17.14 5.36 22.62
C ALA A 81 16.18 4.36 21.94
N GLY A 82 16.49 3.06 22.01
CA GLY A 82 15.62 2.00 21.50
C GLY A 82 14.26 1.96 22.21
N THR A 83 14.25 2.04 23.54
CA THR A 83 13.01 2.08 24.33
C THR A 83 12.20 3.34 24.04
N ALA A 84 12.86 4.50 23.92
CA ALA A 84 12.21 5.75 23.55
C ALA A 84 11.56 5.67 22.18
N LEU A 85 12.25 5.10 21.18
CA LEU A 85 11.74 4.93 19.82
C LEU A 85 10.52 4.00 19.78
N VAL A 86 10.60 2.85 20.46
CA VAL A 86 9.47 1.90 20.55
C VAL A 86 8.27 2.55 21.23
N THR A 87 8.50 3.27 22.33
CA THR A 87 7.44 3.96 23.07
C THR A 87 6.80 5.04 22.22
N ALA A 88 7.59 5.88 21.56
CA ALA A 88 7.09 6.94 20.67
C ALA A 88 6.29 6.35 19.50
N SER A 89 6.77 5.26 18.90
CA SER A 89 6.06 4.55 17.82
C SER A 89 4.72 3.98 18.31
N LEU A 90 4.70 3.39 19.51
CA LEU A 90 3.47 2.87 20.11
C LEU A 90 2.44 3.98 20.33
N PHE A 91 2.85 5.12 20.88
CA PHE A 91 1.97 6.28 21.03
C PHE A 91 1.49 6.81 19.68
N GLY A 92 2.36 6.87 18.67
CA GLY A 92 2.00 7.27 17.32
C GLY A 92 0.95 6.37 16.69
N VAL A 93 1.10 5.05 16.82
CA VAL A 93 0.12 4.06 16.31
C VAL A 93 -1.20 4.15 17.05
N LEU A 94 -1.19 4.21 18.40
CA LEU A 94 -2.42 4.33 19.19
C LEU A 94 -3.19 5.60 18.87
N LEU A 95 -2.49 6.74 18.79
CA LEU A 95 -3.10 8.02 18.45
C LEU A 95 -3.59 8.03 17.00
N GLY A 96 -2.78 7.52 16.06
CA GLY A 96 -3.14 7.40 14.65
C GLY A 96 -4.37 6.52 14.45
N GLN A 97 -4.45 5.37 15.13
CA GLN A 97 -5.61 4.48 15.09
C GLN A 97 -6.86 5.15 15.68
N TRP A 98 -6.72 5.86 16.80
CA TRP A 98 -7.82 6.61 17.40
C TRP A 98 -8.36 7.68 16.45
N ILE A 99 -7.49 8.47 15.83
CA ILE A 99 -7.86 9.49 14.84
C ILE A 99 -8.52 8.83 13.61
N ALA A 100 -7.93 7.74 13.12
CA ALA A 100 -8.45 7.01 11.95
C ALA A 100 -9.84 6.41 12.20
N SER A 101 -10.16 6.03 13.44
CA SER A 101 -11.49 5.53 13.80
C SER A 101 -12.58 6.61 13.79
N ARG A 102 -12.19 7.89 13.86
CA ARG A 102 -13.12 9.03 13.97
C ARG A 102 -13.29 9.81 12.67
N LEU A 103 -12.34 9.70 11.74
CA LEU A 103 -12.29 10.49 10.52
C LEU A 103 -12.43 9.62 9.27
N SER A 104 -13.02 10.20 8.21
CA SER A 104 -13.08 9.51 6.92
C SER A 104 -11.68 9.39 6.30
N PRO A 105 -11.36 8.30 5.56
CA PRO A 105 -10.05 8.11 4.93
C PRO A 105 -9.63 9.30 4.06
N ARG A 106 -10.59 9.88 3.33
CA ARG A 106 -10.35 11.04 2.44
C ARG A 106 -9.91 12.28 3.22
N THR A 107 -10.48 12.50 4.40
CA THR A 107 -10.08 13.61 5.29
C THR A 107 -8.67 13.41 5.82
N LEU A 108 -8.31 12.17 6.19
CA LEU A 108 -6.98 11.83 6.70
C LEU A 108 -5.89 12.07 5.65
N GLU A 109 -6.08 11.54 4.45
CA GLU A 109 -5.12 11.69 3.33
C GLU A 109 -4.91 13.16 2.96
N THR A 110 -6.01 13.92 2.84
CA THR A 110 -5.94 15.34 2.48
C THR A 110 -5.26 16.15 3.57
N THR A 111 -5.58 15.89 4.84
CA THR A 111 -4.99 16.61 5.97
C THR A 111 -3.50 16.29 6.13
N ALA A 112 -3.12 15.00 6.00
CA ALA A 112 -1.72 14.59 6.05
C ALA A 112 -0.88 15.27 4.95
N GLY A 113 -1.41 15.34 3.73
CA GLY A 113 -0.75 16.04 2.62
C GLY A 113 -0.59 17.55 2.87
N ILE A 114 -1.62 18.21 3.39
CA ILE A 114 -1.57 19.65 3.73
C ILE A 114 -0.54 19.91 4.83
N VAL A 115 -0.55 19.10 5.90
CA VAL A 115 0.41 19.23 7.00
C VAL A 115 1.84 19.02 6.50
N LEU A 116 2.08 18.02 5.65
CA LEU A 116 3.38 17.78 5.05
C LEU A 116 3.86 18.95 4.19
N LEU A 117 2.99 19.51 3.32
CA LEU A 117 3.34 20.68 2.52
C LEU A 117 3.64 21.91 3.37
N LEU A 118 2.85 22.12 4.43
CA LEU A 118 3.05 23.24 5.34
C LEU A 118 4.39 23.12 6.06
N VAL A 119 4.69 21.95 6.65
CA VAL A 119 5.98 21.69 7.31
C VAL A 119 7.14 21.86 6.33
N SER A 120 7.02 21.34 5.12
CA SER A 120 8.02 21.48 4.07
C SER A 120 8.29 22.96 3.74
N LEU A 121 7.24 23.76 3.54
CA LEU A 121 7.39 25.19 3.26
C LEU A 121 7.97 25.98 4.43
N LEU A 122 7.58 25.63 5.67
CA LEU A 122 8.14 26.25 6.88
C LEU A 122 9.63 25.96 6.99
N LEU A 123 10.05 24.70 6.82
CA LEU A 123 11.46 24.31 6.86
C LEU A 123 12.26 24.97 5.74
N LEU A 124 11.71 25.03 4.53
CA LEU A 124 12.36 25.73 3.41
C LEU A 124 12.52 27.23 3.72
N GLY A 125 11.52 27.85 4.32
CA GLY A 125 11.57 29.25 4.72
C GLY A 125 12.54 29.54 5.87
N ASP A 126 12.74 28.58 6.77
CA ASP A 126 13.76 28.66 7.83
C ASP A 126 15.17 28.58 7.24
N VAL A 127 15.40 27.61 6.35
CA VAL A 127 16.68 27.41 5.63
C VAL A 127 17.07 28.59 4.76
N VAL A 128 16.11 29.30 4.14
CA VAL A 128 16.40 30.46 3.29
C VAL A 128 16.68 31.74 4.10
N ARG A 129 16.22 31.80 5.36
CA ARG A 129 16.39 32.98 6.23
C ARG A 129 17.57 32.85 7.20
N GLY A 130 17.98 31.63 7.53
CA GLY A 130 19.21 31.33 8.29
C GLY A 130 20.44 31.37 7.40
#